data_AF-D4CQW4-F1
#
_entry.id   AF-D4CQW4-F1
#
_cell.length_a   1.000
_cell.length_b   1.000
_cell.length_c   1.000
_cell.angle_alpha   90.00
_cell.angle_beta   90.00
_cell.angle_gamma   90.00
#
_symmetry.space_group_name_H-M   'P 1'
#
loop_
_entity.id
_entity.type
_entity.pdbx_description
1 polymer ?
#
loop_
_entity_poly.entity_id
_entity_poly.type
_entity_poly.pdbx_seq_one_letter_code
_entity_poly.pdbx_strand_id
1 'polypeptide(L)'
;MRKDMEGRGRLFYTLLLPAFFSGLLVLYLRFSSMDIVSSDYIRLINSYLPDTMNPDKFFVPDILTRIPISFPLRAINVKFFGFSVVFDRLLGLLGLCLSAIPLALFSLRERVFVRGSLLPPILCLFFLHFGLNKWELLLNGSGYAHFLAFAIFYAHFLLLDRFLRGEEKRGSTVLLFLLPWISLLVAGPYLIVYLLTLVPAYSFLLLREASRAEEGSSPSEEKGEGAETGKAQPGPSRWMMLLILSVLLPLFLYILSNHFAVYEYSGAEKRTLFSLLREFPSFPIRFTLNGFASMLLSGESLEELLSQGELSQSRIYLMGGVTAFSYLFSIWLYLKRGYYRETLFPALLILHGLGSHAIVLLSRFIFQNPDYAWQSRYALQYESGILGILLLCFLLLRDARAVAPGEEEDESDTGGIFLRKAEREERECGGWAAPGRAARCLALLLPLTFFLGNCYTTVREIRKIPYRRQSYERMTRTAWELESFSDEELQQIFEYHHGGGRIERAFRILREGKLNVYRALREGQEERA
;
A
#
# COMPACT_ATOMS: atom_id res chain seq x y z
N MET A 1 -31.65 17.09 -8.76
CA MET A 1 -30.98 16.67 -10.02
C MET A 1 -29.46 16.87 -10.04
N ARG A 2 -28.89 18.10 -10.00
CA ARG A 2 -27.41 18.29 -10.09
C ARG A 2 -26.63 17.76 -8.87
N LYS A 3 -27.13 18.00 -7.64
CA LYS A 3 -26.62 17.37 -6.40
C LYS A 3 -26.80 15.84 -6.37
N ASP A 4 -27.87 15.32 -6.99
CA ASP A 4 -28.11 13.87 -7.07
C ASP A 4 -27.15 13.16 -8.04
N MET A 5 -26.79 13.81 -9.14
CA MET A 5 -25.82 13.31 -10.13
C MET A 5 -24.40 13.28 -9.55
N GLU A 6 -24.02 14.30 -8.77
CA GLU A 6 -22.74 14.36 -8.06
C GLU A 6 -22.65 13.30 -6.95
N GLY A 7 -23.76 13.04 -6.25
CA GLY A 7 -23.88 11.95 -5.27
C GLY A 7 -23.79 10.56 -5.89
N ARG A 8 -24.47 10.33 -7.03
CA ARG A 8 -24.45 9.04 -7.76
C ARG A 8 -23.07 8.74 -8.34
N GLY A 9 -22.41 9.73 -8.96
CA GLY A 9 -21.05 9.57 -9.47
C GLY A 9 -20.07 9.24 -8.34
N ARG A 10 -20.16 9.96 -7.21
CA ARG A 10 -19.33 9.68 -6.04
C ARG A 10 -19.54 8.26 -5.51
N LEU A 11 -20.80 7.85 -5.29
CA LEU A 11 -21.15 6.50 -4.84
C LEU A 11 -20.57 5.43 -5.79
N PHE A 12 -20.72 5.63 -7.10
CA PHE A 12 -20.23 4.69 -8.11
C PHE A 12 -18.71 4.48 -8.00
N TYR A 13 -17.93 5.56 -8.05
CA TYR A 13 -16.47 5.45 -8.07
C TYR A 13 -15.87 5.10 -6.71
N THR A 14 -16.48 5.49 -5.59
CA THR A 14 -15.90 5.25 -4.25
C THR A 14 -16.38 3.96 -3.60
N LEU A 15 -17.51 3.38 -4.02
CA LEU A 15 -18.07 2.18 -3.38
C LEU A 15 -18.39 1.07 -4.38
N LEU A 16 -19.18 1.35 -5.42
CA LEU A 16 -19.62 0.29 -6.34
C LEU A 16 -18.45 -0.29 -7.15
N LEU A 17 -17.58 0.58 -7.66
CA LEU A 17 -16.46 0.15 -8.49
C LEU A 17 -15.38 -0.60 -7.68
N PRO A 18 -14.91 -0.13 -6.50
CA PRO A 18 -14.05 -0.93 -5.64
C PRO A 18 -14.69 -2.28 -5.26
N ALA A 19 -15.99 -2.29 -4.92
CA ALA A 19 -16.70 -3.53 -4.59
C ALA A 19 -16.75 -4.51 -5.77
N PHE A 20 -16.91 -4.01 -7.01
CA PHE A 20 -16.84 -4.83 -8.22
C PHE A 20 -15.48 -5.52 -8.35
N PHE A 21 -14.37 -4.78 -8.26
CA PHE A 21 -13.03 -5.36 -8.33
C PHE A 21 -12.73 -6.31 -7.17
N SER A 22 -13.18 -5.98 -5.95
CA SER A 22 -13.12 -6.91 -4.81
C SER A 22 -13.89 -8.20 -5.09
N GLY A 23 -15.06 -8.12 -5.73
CA GLY A 23 -15.85 -9.28 -6.15
C GLY A 23 -15.08 -10.20 -7.11
N LEU A 24 -14.34 -9.62 -8.07
CA LEU A 24 -13.46 -10.40 -8.95
C LEU A 24 -12.35 -11.12 -8.17
N LEU A 25 -11.77 -10.47 -7.16
CA LEU A 25 -10.78 -11.12 -6.30
C LEU A 25 -11.39 -12.20 -5.40
N VAL A 26 -12.62 -12.04 -4.92
CA VAL A 26 -13.35 -13.11 -4.21
C VAL A 26 -13.53 -14.32 -5.12
N LEU A 27 -13.89 -14.11 -6.39
CA LEU A 27 -13.98 -15.19 -7.38
C LEU A 27 -12.61 -15.86 -7.57
N TYR A 28 -11.54 -15.09 -7.76
CA TYR A 28 -10.20 -15.62 -7.85
C TYR A 28 -9.85 -16.50 -6.64
N LEU A 29 -10.02 -16.01 -5.41
CA LEU A 29 -9.74 -16.77 -4.18
C LEU A 29 -10.54 -18.07 -4.12
N ARG A 30 -11.82 -18.02 -4.50
CA ARG A 30 -12.70 -19.19 -4.50
C ARG A 30 -12.20 -20.30 -5.43
N PHE A 31 -11.68 -19.93 -6.60
CA PHE A 31 -11.21 -20.91 -7.59
C PHE A 31 -9.76 -21.32 -7.40
N SER A 32 -8.90 -20.48 -6.84
CA SER A 32 -7.45 -20.74 -6.73
C SER A 32 -7.01 -21.36 -5.40
N SER A 33 -7.86 -21.32 -4.36
CA SER A 33 -7.47 -21.69 -3.00
C SER A 33 -8.45 -22.60 -2.28
N MET A 34 -8.00 -23.24 -1.18
CA MET A 34 -8.86 -23.93 -0.22
C MET A 34 -8.65 -23.39 1.20
N ASP A 35 -9.56 -23.74 2.10
CA ASP A 35 -9.47 -23.37 3.51
C ASP A 35 -8.54 -24.32 4.27
N ILE A 36 -7.24 -24.20 4.03
CA ILE A 36 -6.18 -25.01 4.63
C ILE A 36 -5.00 -24.10 5.02
N VAL A 37 -4.37 -24.39 6.15
CA VAL A 37 -3.22 -23.65 6.67
C VAL A 37 -1.92 -24.06 6.00
N SER A 38 -1.03 -23.11 5.77
CA SER A 38 0.34 -23.32 5.27
C SER A 38 1.27 -22.20 5.71
N SER A 39 2.57 -22.34 5.43
CA SER A 39 3.61 -21.33 5.62
C SER A 39 3.61 -20.79 7.07
N ASP A 40 3.56 -19.47 7.25
CA ASP A 40 3.60 -18.80 8.54
C ASP A 40 2.47 -19.20 9.50
N TYR A 41 1.35 -19.76 9.01
CA TYR A 41 0.29 -20.26 9.90
C TYR A 41 0.78 -21.39 10.80
N ILE A 42 1.74 -22.21 10.35
CA ILE A 42 2.28 -23.31 11.17
C ILE A 42 2.91 -22.76 12.45
N ARG A 43 3.68 -21.67 12.35
CA ARG A 43 4.26 -20.97 13.50
C ARG A 43 3.17 -20.37 14.40
N LEU A 44 2.14 -19.78 13.80
CA LEU A 44 1.04 -19.16 14.52
C LEU A 44 0.22 -20.20 15.29
N ILE A 45 -0.08 -21.34 14.69
CA ILE A 45 -0.82 -22.42 15.35
C ILE A 45 -0.04 -22.90 16.58
N ASN A 46 1.24 -23.23 16.40
CA ASN A 46 2.05 -23.76 17.50
C ASN A 46 2.19 -22.80 18.69
N SER A 47 2.24 -21.49 18.44
CA SER A 47 2.45 -20.48 19.48
C SER A 47 1.14 -19.97 20.09
N TYR A 48 0.12 -19.71 19.27
CA TYR A 48 -1.10 -19.00 19.65
C TYR A 48 -2.25 -19.95 19.97
N LEU A 49 -2.55 -20.93 19.11
CA LEU A 49 -3.78 -21.71 19.18
C LEU A 49 -3.99 -22.54 20.46
N PRO A 50 -2.94 -23.08 21.12
CA PRO A 50 -3.12 -23.82 22.38
C PRO A 50 -3.81 -23.01 23.48
N ASP A 51 -3.65 -21.68 23.47
CA ASP A 51 -4.29 -20.79 24.43
C ASP A 51 -4.43 -19.40 23.81
N THR A 52 -5.60 -19.16 23.22
CA THR A 52 -5.89 -17.96 22.41
C THR A 52 -6.15 -16.72 23.24
N MET A 53 -6.33 -16.83 24.56
CA MET A 53 -6.65 -15.70 25.44
C MET A 53 -5.57 -15.45 26.50
N ASN A 54 -4.40 -16.10 26.36
CA ASN A 54 -3.29 -15.97 27.29
C ASN A 54 -2.64 -14.57 27.25
N PRO A 55 -2.77 -13.74 28.31
CA PRO A 55 -2.18 -12.40 28.31
C PRO A 55 -0.65 -12.40 28.19
N ASP A 56 0.03 -13.43 28.71
CA ASP A 56 1.50 -13.51 28.72
C ASP A 56 2.08 -13.71 27.32
N LYS A 57 1.30 -14.28 26.39
CA LYS A 57 1.68 -14.41 24.98
C LYS A 57 1.51 -13.11 24.20
N PHE A 58 0.75 -12.15 24.73
CA PHE A 58 0.41 -10.89 24.07
C PHE A 58 1.24 -9.73 24.60
N PHE A 59 1.34 -9.57 25.92
CA PHE A 59 2.04 -8.47 26.57
C PHE A 59 3.54 -8.73 26.69
N VAL A 60 4.17 -8.99 25.54
CA VAL A 60 5.61 -9.16 25.40
C VAL A 60 6.29 -7.88 24.93
N PRO A 61 7.59 -7.66 25.22
CA PRO A 61 8.29 -6.44 24.82
C PRO A 61 8.27 -6.16 23.30
N ASP A 62 8.18 -7.21 22.47
CA ASP A 62 8.11 -7.12 21.01
C ASP A 62 6.66 -7.08 20.44
N ILE A 63 5.65 -6.77 21.27
CA ILE A 63 4.22 -6.79 20.86
C ILE A 63 3.92 -6.00 19.57
N LEU A 64 4.58 -4.86 19.35
CA LEU A 64 4.30 -3.99 18.20
C LEU A 64 4.83 -4.57 16.88
N THR A 65 5.83 -5.46 16.93
CA THR A 65 6.28 -6.21 15.73
C THR A 65 5.39 -7.41 15.44
N ARG A 66 4.59 -7.87 16.42
CA ARG A 66 3.65 -9.00 16.31
C ARG A 66 2.28 -8.63 15.76
N ILE A 67 2.06 -7.36 15.38
CA ILE A 67 0.82 -6.86 14.79
C ILE A 67 -0.36 -7.10 15.75
N PRO A 68 -0.49 -6.24 16.79
CA PRO A 68 -1.43 -6.44 17.89
C PRO A 68 -2.88 -6.73 17.49
N ILE A 69 -3.38 -6.11 16.42
CA ILE A 69 -4.76 -6.32 15.95
C ILE A 69 -5.02 -7.77 15.55
N SER A 70 -3.96 -8.52 15.22
CA SER A 70 -4.12 -9.89 14.75
C SER A 70 -4.60 -10.84 15.84
N PHE A 71 -4.32 -10.55 17.12
CA PHE A 71 -4.75 -11.38 18.24
C PHE A 71 -6.28 -11.42 18.42
N PRO A 72 -6.98 -10.28 18.64
CA PRO A 72 -8.44 -10.31 18.78
C PRO A 72 -9.14 -10.83 17.52
N LEU A 73 -8.61 -10.54 16.32
CA LEU A 73 -9.16 -11.05 15.07
C LEU A 73 -9.00 -12.57 14.92
N ARG A 74 -7.86 -13.13 15.35
CA ARG A 74 -7.68 -14.59 15.41
C ARG A 74 -8.61 -15.23 16.45
N ALA A 75 -8.82 -14.60 17.61
CA ALA A 75 -9.76 -15.11 18.61
C ALA A 75 -11.19 -15.17 18.04
N ILE A 76 -11.60 -14.14 17.30
CA ILE A 76 -12.86 -14.13 16.54
C ILE A 76 -12.87 -15.26 15.50
N ASN A 77 -11.79 -15.44 14.75
CA ASN A 77 -11.66 -16.48 13.73
C ASN A 77 -11.83 -17.89 14.35
N VAL A 78 -11.14 -18.18 15.45
CA VAL A 78 -11.27 -19.46 16.16
C VAL A 78 -12.70 -19.67 16.68
N LYS A 79 -13.28 -18.66 17.34
CA LYS A 79 -14.59 -18.78 18.01
C LYS A 79 -15.76 -18.91 17.04
N PHE A 80 -15.75 -18.16 15.94
CA PHE A 80 -16.91 -18.03 15.05
C PHE A 80 -16.72 -18.70 13.68
N PHE A 81 -15.47 -18.87 13.22
CA PHE A 81 -15.18 -19.35 11.87
C PHE A 81 -14.35 -20.63 11.85
N GLY A 82 -13.99 -21.19 13.01
CA GLY A 82 -13.24 -22.43 13.13
C GLY A 82 -11.80 -22.32 12.63
N PHE A 83 -11.15 -21.17 12.81
CA PHE A 83 -9.79 -20.90 12.30
C PHE A 83 -9.70 -21.03 10.77
N SER A 84 -10.58 -20.32 10.09
CA SER A 84 -10.67 -20.27 8.63
C SER A 84 -9.65 -19.30 8.04
N VAL A 85 -8.82 -19.79 7.14
CA VAL A 85 -7.91 -18.97 6.32
C VAL A 85 -8.71 -18.13 5.33
N VAL A 86 -9.87 -18.62 4.86
CA VAL A 86 -10.76 -17.86 3.97
C VAL A 86 -11.28 -16.60 4.66
N PHE A 87 -11.65 -16.67 5.95
CA PHE A 87 -12.03 -15.49 6.73
C PHE A 87 -10.91 -14.44 6.73
N ASP A 88 -9.68 -14.85 7.03
CA ASP A 88 -8.51 -13.96 7.07
C ASP A 88 -8.26 -13.33 5.68
N ARG A 89 -8.35 -14.10 4.58
CA ARG A 89 -8.25 -13.58 3.21
C ARG A 89 -9.32 -12.54 2.87
N LEU A 90 -10.57 -12.78 3.25
CA LEU A 90 -11.67 -11.83 3.03
C LEU A 90 -11.48 -10.53 3.82
N LEU A 91 -10.92 -10.62 5.03
CA LEU A 91 -10.55 -9.44 5.80
C LEU A 91 -9.44 -8.63 5.11
N GLY A 92 -8.49 -9.31 4.48
CA GLY A 92 -7.48 -8.67 3.62
C GLY A 92 -8.10 -7.94 2.43
N LEU A 93 -9.06 -8.58 1.74
CA LEU A 93 -9.79 -7.94 0.65
C LEU A 93 -10.61 -6.72 1.10
N LEU A 94 -11.16 -6.75 2.31
CA LEU A 94 -11.81 -5.58 2.90
C LEU A 94 -10.81 -4.43 3.05
N GLY A 95 -9.61 -4.68 3.58
CA GLY A 95 -8.53 -3.68 3.65
C GLY A 95 -8.15 -3.13 2.26
N LEU A 96 -8.02 -3.99 1.27
CA LEU A 96 -7.72 -3.59 -0.11
C LEU A 96 -8.84 -2.73 -0.73
N CYS A 97 -10.10 -3.08 -0.47
CA CYS A 97 -11.26 -2.29 -0.89
C CYS A 97 -11.27 -0.90 -0.22
N LEU A 98 -11.04 -0.84 1.09
CA LEU A 98 -11.01 0.42 1.84
C LEU A 98 -9.87 1.34 1.38
N SER A 99 -8.70 0.80 1.03
CA SER A 99 -7.59 1.59 0.49
C SER A 99 -7.85 2.17 -0.90
N ALA A 100 -8.79 1.62 -1.68
CA ALA A 100 -9.19 2.21 -2.95
C ALA A 100 -10.04 3.49 -2.78
N ILE A 101 -10.69 3.67 -1.62
CA ILE A 101 -11.59 4.80 -1.37
C ILE A 101 -10.84 6.15 -1.40
N PRO A 102 -9.70 6.34 -0.70
CA PRO A 102 -8.91 7.56 -0.80
C PRO A 102 -8.48 7.89 -2.23
N LEU A 103 -8.08 6.87 -3.02
CA LEU A 103 -7.68 7.05 -4.42
C LEU A 103 -8.85 7.61 -5.25
N ALA A 104 -10.03 6.99 -5.15
CA ALA A 104 -11.22 7.47 -5.87
C ALA A 104 -11.66 8.87 -5.41
N LEU A 105 -11.65 9.13 -4.11
CA LEU A 105 -12.01 10.45 -3.57
C LEU A 105 -11.07 11.55 -4.07
N PHE A 106 -9.76 11.26 -4.13
CA PHE A 106 -8.79 12.17 -4.71
C PHE A 106 -9.06 12.39 -6.20
N SER A 107 -9.20 11.32 -6.98
CA SER A 107 -9.43 11.40 -8.43
C SER A 107 -10.72 12.16 -8.79
N LEU A 108 -11.79 11.97 -8.02
CA LEU A 108 -13.04 12.71 -8.18
C LEU A 108 -12.87 14.20 -7.90
N ARG A 109 -12.24 14.53 -6.77
CA ARG A 109 -12.04 15.92 -6.35
C ARG A 109 -11.16 16.67 -7.35
N GLU A 110 -10.04 16.05 -7.74
CA GLU A 110 -9.10 16.64 -8.70
C GLU A 110 -9.58 16.61 -10.14
N ARG A 111 -10.72 15.96 -10.42
CA ARG A 111 -11.28 15.79 -11.77
C ARG A 111 -10.20 15.36 -12.76
N VAL A 112 -9.49 14.28 -12.48
CA VAL A 112 -8.40 13.74 -13.32
C VAL A 112 -8.91 13.13 -14.63
N PHE A 113 -9.75 13.85 -15.36
CA PHE A 113 -10.46 13.37 -16.53
C PHE A 113 -9.53 13.26 -17.74
N VAL A 114 -9.59 12.12 -18.42
CA VAL A 114 -8.92 11.88 -19.69
C VAL A 114 -10.00 11.60 -20.73
N ARG A 115 -9.97 12.36 -21.83
CA ARG A 115 -10.99 12.42 -22.89
C ARG A 115 -12.41 12.68 -22.38
N GLY A 116 -12.54 13.65 -21.47
CA GLY A 116 -13.83 14.06 -20.91
C GLY A 116 -14.42 13.04 -19.91
N SER A 117 -13.68 11.98 -19.59
CA SER A 117 -14.15 10.91 -18.71
C SER A 117 -13.18 10.63 -17.58
N LEU A 118 -13.72 10.45 -16.38
CA LEU A 118 -12.97 9.95 -15.21
C LEU A 118 -12.74 8.44 -15.28
N LEU A 119 -13.53 7.73 -16.09
CA LEU A 119 -13.57 6.28 -16.08
C LEU A 119 -12.23 5.65 -16.50
N PRO A 120 -11.55 6.06 -17.60
CA PRO A 120 -10.30 5.41 -17.99
C PRO A 120 -9.17 5.55 -16.95
N PRO A 121 -8.93 6.74 -16.36
CA PRO A 121 -7.94 6.90 -15.28
C PRO A 121 -8.26 6.05 -14.04
N ILE A 122 -9.51 6.05 -13.58
CA ILE A 122 -9.90 5.25 -12.41
C ILE A 122 -9.81 3.75 -12.72
N LEU A 123 -10.25 3.30 -13.89
CA LEU A 123 -10.11 1.91 -14.30
C LEU A 123 -8.64 1.49 -14.33
N CYS A 124 -7.74 2.35 -14.84
CA CYS A 124 -6.31 2.09 -14.82
C CYS A 124 -5.80 1.94 -13.37
N LEU A 125 -6.10 2.90 -12.49
CA LEU A 125 -5.69 2.84 -11.07
C LEU A 125 -6.20 1.59 -10.37
N PHE A 126 -7.48 1.27 -10.54
CA PHE A 126 -8.11 0.15 -9.85
C PHE A 126 -7.67 -1.19 -10.43
N PHE A 127 -7.44 -1.28 -11.74
CA PHE A 127 -6.91 -2.49 -12.34
C PHE A 127 -5.52 -2.82 -11.79
N LEU A 128 -4.67 -1.82 -11.54
CA LEU A 128 -3.39 -2.04 -10.86
C LEU A 128 -3.60 -2.38 -9.38
N HIS A 129 -4.33 -1.55 -8.65
CA HIS A 129 -4.55 -1.71 -7.20
C HIS A 129 -5.13 -3.09 -6.84
N PHE A 130 -6.10 -3.57 -7.62
CA PHE A 130 -6.69 -4.91 -7.48
C PHE A 130 -6.02 -5.98 -8.37
N GLY A 131 -4.88 -5.67 -8.99
CA GLY A 131 -4.15 -6.58 -9.86
C GLY A 131 -3.57 -7.77 -9.10
N LEU A 132 -3.34 -8.88 -9.81
CA LEU A 132 -2.87 -10.14 -9.24
C LEU A 132 -1.33 -10.24 -9.12
N ASN A 133 -0.61 -9.13 -9.27
CA ASN A 133 0.83 -9.03 -8.99
C ASN A 133 1.17 -9.34 -7.51
N LYS A 134 0.21 -9.13 -6.61
CA LYS A 134 0.27 -9.37 -5.16
C LYS A 134 -0.44 -10.66 -4.71
N TRP A 135 -0.57 -11.65 -5.60
CA TRP A 135 -1.29 -12.90 -5.35
C TRP A 135 -0.81 -13.62 -4.08
N GLU A 136 0.50 -13.60 -3.77
CA GLU A 136 1.06 -14.33 -2.62
C GLU A 136 0.47 -13.82 -1.31
N LEU A 137 0.30 -12.50 -1.20
CA LEU A 137 -0.30 -11.86 -0.04
C LEU A 137 -1.82 -12.10 0.03
N LEU A 138 -2.48 -12.21 -1.13
CA LEU A 138 -3.92 -12.55 -1.23
C LEU A 138 -4.19 -14.00 -0.81
N LEU A 139 -3.31 -14.94 -1.16
CA LEU A 139 -3.50 -16.37 -0.91
C LEU A 139 -2.98 -16.83 0.45
N ASN A 140 -1.92 -16.25 0.98
CA ASN A 140 -1.41 -16.64 2.30
C ASN A 140 -2.45 -16.36 3.41
N GLY A 141 -3.22 -15.27 3.31
CA GLY A 141 -4.25 -14.91 4.29
C GLY A 141 -3.68 -14.23 5.55
N SER A 142 -2.50 -14.61 6.02
CA SER A 142 -1.83 -13.95 7.18
C SER A 142 -1.48 -12.47 6.91
N GLY A 143 -1.44 -12.07 5.64
CA GLY A 143 -1.18 -10.71 5.19
C GLY A 143 -2.35 -9.74 5.33
N TYR A 144 -3.52 -10.14 5.86
CA TYR A 144 -4.71 -9.28 5.93
C TYR A 144 -4.46 -7.94 6.64
N ALA A 145 -3.64 -7.97 7.69
CA ALA A 145 -3.35 -6.78 8.48
C ALA A 145 -2.60 -5.73 7.64
N HIS A 146 -1.79 -6.17 6.68
CA HIS A 146 -1.05 -5.27 5.80
C HIS A 146 -2.02 -4.52 4.88
N PHE A 147 -3.01 -5.19 4.30
CA PHE A 147 -4.04 -4.51 3.50
C PHE A 147 -4.81 -3.47 4.31
N LEU A 148 -5.14 -3.77 5.58
CA LEU A 148 -5.80 -2.81 6.46
C LEU A 148 -4.89 -1.61 6.80
N ALA A 149 -3.59 -1.85 7.01
CA ALA A 149 -2.63 -0.78 7.25
C ALA A 149 -2.56 0.19 6.06
N PHE A 150 -2.53 -0.31 4.82
CA PHE A 150 -2.52 0.55 3.63
C PHE A 150 -3.79 1.38 3.47
N ALA A 151 -4.95 0.87 3.91
CA ALA A 151 -6.17 1.67 3.97
C ALA A 151 -6.03 2.86 4.93
N ILE A 152 -5.42 2.63 6.09
CA ILE A 152 -5.11 3.69 7.07
C ILE A 152 -4.12 4.69 6.47
N PHE A 153 -3.05 4.22 5.83
CA PHE A 153 -2.02 5.09 5.26
C PHE A 153 -2.59 6.02 4.19
N TYR A 154 -3.35 5.47 3.24
CA TYR A 154 -3.92 6.27 2.16
C TYR A 154 -5.00 7.22 2.68
N ALA A 155 -5.78 6.81 3.68
CA ALA A 155 -6.71 7.71 4.35
C ALA A 155 -5.98 8.87 5.03
N HIS A 156 -4.87 8.59 5.73
CA HIS A 156 -4.04 9.62 6.36
C HIS A 156 -3.45 10.58 5.32
N PHE A 157 -2.89 10.06 4.23
CA PHE A 157 -2.33 10.89 3.15
C PHE A 157 -3.39 11.82 2.55
N LEU A 158 -4.62 11.33 2.35
CA LEU A 158 -5.70 12.16 1.83
C LEU A 158 -6.20 13.19 2.86
N LEU A 159 -6.20 12.85 4.16
CA LEU A 159 -6.53 13.80 5.22
C LEU A 159 -5.49 14.92 5.29
N LEU A 160 -4.20 14.58 5.17
CA LEU A 160 -3.11 15.55 5.17
C LEU A 160 -3.18 16.48 3.95
N ASP A 161 -3.57 15.93 2.81
CA ASP A 161 -3.82 16.70 1.60
C ASP A 161 -4.98 17.71 1.75
N ARG A 162 -6.06 17.33 2.45
CA ARG A 162 -7.15 18.27 2.78
C ARG A 162 -6.73 19.32 3.80
N PHE A 163 -5.91 18.94 4.78
CA PHE A 163 -5.32 19.84 5.76
C PHE A 163 -4.50 20.94 5.08
N LEU A 164 -3.63 20.57 4.12
CA LEU A 164 -2.85 21.53 3.32
C LEU A 164 -3.73 22.64 2.70
N ARG A 165 -4.95 22.29 2.30
CA ARG A 165 -5.90 23.18 1.61
C ARG A 165 -6.85 23.94 2.53
N GLY A 166 -6.85 23.65 3.83
CA GLY A 166 -7.85 24.18 4.76
C GLY A 166 -9.27 23.60 4.56
N GLU A 167 -9.40 22.47 3.87
CA GLU A 167 -10.69 21.78 3.61
C GLU A 167 -11.07 20.79 4.72
N GLU A 168 -10.67 21.07 5.95
CA GLU A 168 -10.86 20.14 7.07
C GLU A 168 -12.32 19.95 7.44
N LYS A 169 -12.70 18.70 7.69
CA LYS A 169 -14.01 18.35 8.25
C LYS A 169 -13.90 18.27 9.76
N ARG A 170 -15.05 18.38 10.45
CA ARG A 170 -15.11 18.15 11.91
C ARG A 170 -14.45 16.81 12.26
N GLY A 171 -13.44 16.85 13.13
CA GLY A 171 -12.67 15.67 13.57
C GLY A 171 -11.50 15.25 12.66
N SER A 172 -11.30 15.87 11.49
CA SER A 172 -10.18 15.54 10.59
C SER A 172 -8.81 15.76 11.23
N THR A 173 -8.66 16.86 11.98
CA THR A 173 -7.42 17.18 12.70
C THR A 173 -7.10 16.12 13.76
N VAL A 174 -8.09 15.71 14.54
CA VAL A 174 -7.93 14.64 15.55
C VAL A 174 -7.51 13.32 14.90
N LEU A 175 -8.07 12.98 13.74
CA LEU A 175 -7.65 11.78 13.00
C LEU A 175 -6.20 11.87 12.53
N LEU A 176 -5.72 13.04 12.07
CA LEU A 176 -4.30 13.23 11.73
C LEU A 176 -3.37 12.93 12.90
N PHE A 177 -3.80 13.24 14.12
CA PHE A 177 -3.05 12.90 15.33
C PHE A 177 -3.17 11.42 15.70
N LEU A 178 -4.36 10.81 15.60
CA LEU A 178 -4.62 9.45 16.09
C LEU A 178 -4.14 8.34 15.13
N LEU A 179 -4.21 8.55 13.82
CA LEU A 179 -3.90 7.51 12.83
C LEU A 179 -2.47 6.93 12.95
N PRO A 180 -1.40 7.71 13.23
CA PRO A 180 -0.08 7.16 13.52
C PRO A 180 -0.06 6.16 14.70
N TRP A 181 -0.84 6.43 15.75
CA TRP A 181 -0.98 5.54 16.91
C TRP A 181 -1.80 4.31 16.57
N ILE A 182 -2.89 4.46 15.83
CA ILE A 182 -3.71 3.33 15.37
C ILE A 182 -2.87 2.40 14.49
N SER A 183 -2.00 2.95 13.64
CA SER A 183 -1.11 2.18 12.78
C SER A 183 -0.15 1.27 13.55
N LEU A 184 0.23 1.58 14.81
CA LEU A 184 1.04 0.68 15.65
C LEU A 184 0.39 -0.69 15.84
N LEU A 185 -0.93 -0.74 15.81
CA LEU A 185 -1.69 -1.96 16.06
C LEU A 185 -1.78 -2.85 14.82
N VAL A 186 -1.59 -2.30 13.62
CA VAL A 186 -1.98 -2.95 12.35
C VAL A 186 -0.82 -3.06 11.37
N ALA A 187 0.13 -2.13 11.38
CA ALA A 187 1.11 -1.97 10.33
C ALA A 187 2.34 -2.89 10.44
N GLY A 188 2.69 -3.37 11.64
CA GLY A 188 3.94 -4.11 11.85
C GLY A 188 5.14 -3.40 11.20
N PRO A 189 5.98 -4.09 10.40
CA PRO A 189 7.17 -3.50 9.79
C PRO A 189 6.90 -2.38 8.77
N TYR A 190 5.70 -2.33 8.18
CA TYR A 190 5.32 -1.29 7.22
C TYR A 190 5.16 0.09 7.90
N LEU A 191 5.03 0.12 9.23
CA LEU A 191 4.91 1.35 10.00
C LEU A 191 6.10 2.29 9.77
N ILE A 192 7.31 1.74 9.65
CA ILE A 192 8.53 2.55 9.53
C ILE A 192 8.44 3.42 8.27
N VAL A 193 8.17 2.84 7.11
CA VAL A 193 8.08 3.58 5.84
C VAL A 193 6.95 4.59 5.88
N TYR A 194 5.80 4.21 6.42
CA TYR A 194 4.67 5.10 6.60
C TYR A 194 5.02 6.33 7.44
N LEU A 195 5.61 6.16 8.62
CA LEU A 195 5.96 7.28 9.51
C LEU A 195 7.09 8.13 8.91
N LEU A 196 8.09 7.51 8.28
CA LEU A 196 9.15 8.22 7.56
C LEU A 196 8.62 9.03 6.38
N THR A 197 7.53 8.61 5.75
CA THR A 197 6.84 9.38 4.70
C THR A 197 6.17 10.64 5.27
N LEU A 198 5.65 10.58 6.49
CA LEU A 198 4.96 11.70 7.14
C LEU A 198 5.92 12.76 7.68
N VAL A 199 7.13 12.39 8.12
CA VAL A 199 8.13 13.35 8.64
C VAL A 199 8.38 14.52 7.68
N PRO A 200 8.81 14.33 6.42
CA PRO A 200 9.06 15.45 5.51
C PRO A 200 7.79 16.22 5.16
N ALA A 201 6.62 15.57 5.16
CA ALA A 201 5.35 16.23 4.88
C ALA A 201 4.93 17.19 5.99
N TYR A 202 5.03 16.77 7.26
CA TYR A 202 4.78 17.65 8.39
C TYR A 202 5.86 18.72 8.54
N SER A 203 7.12 18.40 8.28
CA SER A 203 8.20 19.40 8.23
C SER A 203 7.93 20.47 7.16
N PHE A 204 7.48 20.07 5.97
CA PHE A 204 7.09 21.01 4.92
C PHE A 204 5.94 21.94 5.36
N LEU A 205 4.90 21.38 5.99
CA LEU A 205 3.78 22.18 6.51
C LEU A 205 4.22 23.16 7.61
N LEU A 206 5.10 22.73 8.51
CA LEU A 206 5.67 23.55 9.57
C LEU A 206 6.48 24.73 8.99
N LEU A 207 7.34 24.46 8.00
CA LEU A 207 8.12 25.49 7.32
C LEU A 207 7.21 26.50 6.60
N ARG A 208 6.17 26.01 5.93
CA ARG A 208 5.18 26.88 5.25
C ARG A 208 4.43 27.78 6.24
N GLU A 209 4.10 27.28 7.43
CA GLU A 209 3.46 28.05 8.49
C GLU A 209 4.42 29.12 9.05
N ALA A 210 5.68 28.76 9.29
CA ALA A 210 6.72 29.68 9.76
C ALA A 210 6.99 30.82 8.75
N SER A 211 7.12 30.49 7.46
CA SER A 211 7.34 31.51 6.42
C SER A 211 6.17 32.50 6.31
N ARG A 212 4.93 32.04 6.49
CA ARG A 212 3.74 32.93 6.50
C ARG A 212 3.72 33.87 7.71
N ALA A 213 4.21 33.40 8.86
CA ALA A 213 4.35 34.24 10.05
C ALA A 213 5.42 35.32 9.84
N GLU A 214 6.54 34.98 9.19
CA GLU A 214 7.58 35.96 8.85
C GLU A 214 7.11 37.01 7.83
N GLU A 215 6.43 36.61 6.75
CA GLU A 215 5.88 37.54 5.76
C GLU A 215 4.90 38.54 6.38
N GLY A 216 4.04 38.10 7.31
CA GLY A 216 3.12 38.95 8.07
C GLY A 216 3.79 39.85 9.13
N SER A 217 5.10 39.71 9.37
CA SER A 217 5.90 40.52 10.29
C SER A 217 6.75 41.60 9.58
N SER A 218 6.82 41.56 8.25
CA SER A 218 7.45 42.59 7.42
C SER A 218 6.65 43.90 7.54
N PRO A 219 7.27 45.06 7.85
CA PRO A 219 6.53 46.31 7.96
C PRO A 219 6.04 46.73 6.57
N SER A 220 4.75 46.54 6.30
CA SER A 220 4.09 47.24 5.20
C SER A 220 4.11 48.73 5.55
N GLU A 221 4.81 49.54 4.75
CA GLU A 221 4.80 51.01 4.81
C GLU A 221 3.43 51.56 4.36
N GLU A 222 2.34 51.24 5.06
CA GLU A 222 1.12 52.04 5.03
C GLU A 222 0.60 52.17 6.45
N LYS A 223 1.10 53.21 7.14
CA LYS A 223 0.55 53.71 8.40
C LYS A 223 -0.86 54.25 8.16
N GLY A 224 -1.87 53.45 8.45
CA GLY A 224 -3.17 53.93 8.91
C GLY A 224 -3.19 53.89 10.43
N GLU A 225 -3.21 55.05 11.08
CA GLU A 225 -3.21 55.19 12.54
C GLU A 225 -4.48 54.58 13.16
N GLY A 226 -4.27 53.65 14.11
CA GLY A 226 -5.32 53.22 15.04
C GLY A 226 -5.43 51.70 15.22
N ALA A 227 -4.50 51.08 15.94
CA ALA A 227 -4.79 49.84 16.68
C ALA A 227 -3.74 49.57 17.77
N GLU A 228 -4.18 49.65 19.02
CA GLU A 228 -3.46 49.23 20.21
C GLU A 228 -3.24 47.70 20.24
N THR A 229 -2.26 47.31 21.08
CA THR A 229 -1.90 45.96 21.53
C THR A 229 -0.96 45.16 20.63
N GLY A 230 0.35 45.32 20.89
CA GLY A 230 1.37 44.36 20.49
C GLY A 230 1.12 42.99 21.13
N LYS A 231 0.47 42.11 20.37
CA LYS A 231 0.52 40.67 20.62
C LYS A 231 1.66 40.10 19.79
N ALA A 232 2.63 39.48 20.46
CA ALA A 232 3.67 38.68 19.81
C ALA A 232 3.00 37.75 18.78
N GLN A 233 3.45 37.83 17.53
CA GLN A 233 2.94 36.98 16.47
C GLN A 233 3.18 35.50 16.85
N PRO A 234 2.21 34.60 16.64
CA PRO A 234 2.34 33.25 17.12
C PRO A 234 3.41 32.52 16.31
N GLY A 235 4.37 31.90 17.00
CA GLY A 235 5.25 30.89 16.40
C GLY A 235 4.43 29.70 15.86
N PRO A 236 5.09 28.72 15.21
CA PRO A 236 4.40 27.57 14.63
C PRO A 236 3.40 26.95 15.61
N SER A 237 2.19 26.68 15.13
CA SER A 237 1.08 26.25 15.98
C SER A 237 1.51 25.08 16.86
N ARG A 238 1.14 25.15 18.16
CA ARG A 238 1.33 24.03 19.09
C ARG A 238 0.78 22.72 18.52
N TRP A 239 -0.25 22.81 17.70
CA TRP A 239 -0.88 21.71 16.98
C TRP A 239 0.05 21.04 15.95
N MET A 240 0.82 21.80 15.17
CA MET A 240 1.78 21.24 14.21
C MET A 240 2.90 20.46 14.93
N MET A 241 3.40 20.98 16.05
CA MET A 241 4.38 20.28 16.87
C MET A 241 3.83 18.97 17.43
N LEU A 242 2.56 18.96 17.87
CA LEU A 242 1.88 17.74 18.34
C LEU A 242 1.74 16.70 17.22
N LEU A 243 1.49 17.12 15.97
CA LEU A 243 1.43 16.23 14.82
C LEU A 243 2.79 15.57 14.53
N ILE A 244 3.88 16.32 14.56
CA ILE A 244 5.24 15.76 14.41
C ILE A 244 5.53 14.77 15.53
N LEU A 245 5.22 15.14 16.78
CA LEU A 245 5.41 14.26 17.92
C LEU A 245 4.57 12.98 17.81
N SER A 246 3.35 13.08 17.26
CA SER A 246 2.48 11.94 16.98
C SER A 246 3.04 10.98 15.92
N VAL A 247 4.03 11.39 15.13
CA VAL A 247 4.76 10.51 14.21
C VAL A 247 6.01 9.92 14.87
N LEU A 248 6.79 10.77 15.57
CA LEU A 248 8.07 10.36 16.15
C LEU A 248 7.89 9.39 17.34
N LEU A 249 6.88 9.58 18.19
CA LEU A 249 6.64 8.71 19.33
C LEU A 249 6.25 7.28 18.92
N PRO A 250 5.25 7.06 18.04
CA PRO A 250 4.98 5.73 17.50
C PRO A 250 6.20 5.08 16.82
N LEU A 251 6.98 5.84 16.06
CA LEU A 251 8.19 5.32 15.41
C LEU A 251 9.19 4.83 16.47
N PHE A 252 9.43 5.63 17.50
CA PHE A 252 10.31 5.28 18.61
C PHE A 252 9.81 4.02 19.34
N LEU A 253 8.52 3.96 19.68
CA LEU A 253 7.93 2.79 20.35
C LEU A 253 8.06 1.52 19.50
N TYR A 254 7.85 1.62 18.19
CA TYR A 254 8.03 0.49 17.29
C TYR A 254 9.48 0.02 17.22
N ILE A 255 10.44 0.95 17.10
CA ILE A 255 11.88 0.62 17.10
C ILE A 255 12.28 -0.01 18.43
N LEU A 256 11.80 0.52 19.55
CA LEU A 256 12.03 -0.04 20.88
C LEU A 256 11.45 -1.45 21.00
N SER A 257 10.23 -1.68 20.53
CA SER A 257 9.63 -3.02 20.51
C SER A 257 10.42 -3.98 19.62
N ASN A 258 10.88 -3.50 18.45
CA ASN A 258 11.69 -4.26 17.52
C ASN A 258 13.07 -4.64 18.07
N HIS A 259 13.64 -3.85 18.99
CA HIS A 259 14.88 -4.19 19.68
C HIS A 259 14.78 -5.52 20.46
N PHE A 260 13.59 -5.83 20.99
CA PHE A 260 13.34 -7.07 21.72
C PHE A 260 12.87 -8.23 20.81
N ALA A 261 12.68 -7.98 19.51
CA ALA A 261 12.18 -8.99 18.60
C ALA A 261 13.25 -10.03 18.25
N VAL A 262 12.88 -11.31 18.30
CA VAL A 262 13.74 -12.42 17.88
C VAL A 262 13.27 -12.93 16.52
N TYR A 263 14.15 -12.86 15.53
CA TYR A 263 13.86 -13.27 14.16
C TYR A 263 14.51 -14.62 13.84
N GLU A 264 13.71 -15.59 13.40
CA GLU A 264 14.18 -16.85 12.82
C GLU A 264 14.17 -16.73 11.29
N TYR A 265 15.34 -16.50 10.67
CA TYR A 265 15.47 -16.50 9.21
C TYR A 265 16.15 -17.79 8.73
N SER A 266 15.46 -18.56 7.90
CA SER A 266 16.10 -19.67 7.17
C SER A 266 16.94 -19.11 6.02
N GLY A 267 18.23 -19.46 5.96
CA GLY A 267 19.15 -19.03 4.89
C GLY A 267 19.69 -17.60 4.99
N ALA A 268 19.55 -16.92 6.15
CA ALA A 268 20.15 -15.60 6.35
C ALA A 268 21.63 -15.68 6.75
N GLU A 269 22.44 -14.79 6.19
CA GLU A 269 23.85 -14.68 6.55
C GLU A 269 24.12 -13.66 7.66
N LYS A 270 25.10 -13.98 8.51
CA LYS A 270 25.53 -13.15 9.63
C LYS A 270 26.55 -12.09 9.23
N ARG A 271 26.23 -11.27 8.22
CA ARG A 271 27.14 -10.21 7.73
C ARG A 271 26.47 -8.85 7.71
N THR A 272 27.29 -7.82 7.70
CA THR A 272 26.82 -6.44 7.70
C THR A 272 26.54 -5.96 6.29
N LEU A 273 25.72 -4.91 6.15
CA LEU A 273 25.47 -4.28 4.86
C LEU A 273 26.78 -3.72 4.27
N PHE A 274 27.64 -3.14 5.10
CA PHE A 274 28.93 -2.59 4.65
C PHE A 274 29.85 -3.66 4.04
N SER A 275 29.95 -4.83 4.66
CA SER A 275 30.75 -5.93 4.11
C SER A 275 30.21 -6.41 2.77
N LEU A 276 28.87 -6.56 2.66
CA LEU A 276 28.21 -6.93 1.40
C LEU A 276 28.51 -5.90 0.29
N LEU A 277 28.42 -4.60 0.59
CA LEU A 277 28.66 -3.55 -0.39
C LEU A 277 30.08 -3.52 -0.92
N ARG A 278 31.05 -3.84 -0.06
CA ARG A 278 32.47 -3.91 -0.43
C ARG A 278 32.77 -5.09 -1.35
N GLU A 279 32.14 -6.23 -1.09
CA GLU A 279 32.34 -7.46 -1.86
C GLU A 279 31.51 -7.49 -3.16
N PHE A 280 30.25 -7.04 -3.09
CA PHE A 280 29.31 -7.04 -4.19
C PHE A 280 28.73 -5.63 -4.42
N PRO A 281 29.52 -4.67 -4.96
CA PRO A 281 29.09 -3.28 -5.10
C PRO A 281 27.89 -3.11 -6.03
N SER A 282 27.67 -4.04 -6.97
CA SER A 282 26.52 -4.01 -7.86
C SER A 282 25.23 -4.58 -7.26
N PHE A 283 25.30 -5.24 -6.10
CA PHE A 283 24.15 -5.91 -5.48
C PHE A 283 22.98 -4.95 -5.22
N PRO A 284 23.15 -3.77 -4.58
CA PRO A 284 22.03 -2.87 -4.31
C PRO A 284 21.35 -2.39 -5.59
N ILE A 285 22.14 -2.14 -6.63
CA ILE A 285 21.63 -1.68 -7.93
C ILE A 285 20.80 -2.79 -8.57
N ARG A 286 21.33 -4.03 -8.63
CA ARG A 286 20.61 -5.18 -9.19
C ARG A 286 19.34 -5.50 -8.41
N PHE A 287 19.43 -5.54 -7.08
CA PHE A 287 18.31 -5.76 -6.17
C PHE A 287 17.21 -4.72 -6.40
N THR A 288 17.57 -3.44 -6.41
CA THR A 288 16.60 -2.35 -6.59
C THR A 288 15.98 -2.37 -7.98
N LEU A 289 16.78 -2.63 -9.04
CA LEU A 289 16.27 -2.75 -10.40
C LEU A 289 15.32 -3.95 -10.56
N ASN A 290 15.60 -5.09 -9.94
CA ASN A 290 14.68 -6.23 -9.91
C ASN A 290 13.35 -5.85 -9.23
N GLY A 291 13.42 -5.19 -8.06
CA GLY A 291 12.23 -4.68 -7.36
C GLY A 291 11.41 -3.71 -8.22
N PHE A 292 12.08 -2.79 -8.92
CA PHE A 292 11.41 -1.86 -9.84
C PHE A 292 10.82 -2.54 -11.09
N ALA A 293 11.49 -3.56 -11.63
CA ALA A 293 10.98 -4.35 -12.75
C ALA A 293 9.72 -5.12 -12.35
N SER A 294 9.66 -5.59 -11.09
CA SER A 294 8.53 -6.33 -10.54
C SER A 294 7.20 -5.57 -10.57
N MET A 295 7.26 -4.23 -10.64
CA MET A 295 6.09 -3.36 -10.73
C MET A 295 5.50 -3.24 -12.14
N LEU A 296 6.29 -3.60 -13.16
CA LEU A 296 5.81 -3.71 -14.53
C LEU A 296 5.26 -5.12 -14.78
N LEU A 297 6.02 -6.15 -14.43
CA LEU A 297 5.62 -7.56 -14.51
C LEU A 297 5.91 -8.22 -13.17
N SER A 298 5.00 -9.04 -12.65
CA SER A 298 5.27 -9.76 -11.38
C SER A 298 6.59 -10.53 -11.42
N GLY A 299 7.27 -10.66 -10.27
CA GLY A 299 8.52 -11.41 -10.18
C GLY A 299 8.41 -12.84 -10.70
N GLU A 300 7.29 -13.52 -10.44
CA GLU A 300 7.06 -14.87 -10.97
C GLU A 300 6.95 -14.89 -12.50
N SER A 301 6.34 -13.87 -13.11
CA SER A 301 6.33 -13.74 -14.58
C SER A 301 7.73 -13.45 -15.13
N LEU A 302 8.52 -12.63 -14.43
CA LEU A 302 9.91 -12.34 -14.81
C LEU A 302 10.78 -13.59 -14.73
N GLU A 303 10.64 -14.37 -13.65
CA GLU A 303 11.37 -15.62 -13.42
C GLU A 303 11.01 -16.69 -14.46
N GLU A 304 9.72 -16.84 -14.79
CA GLU A 304 9.30 -17.74 -15.87
C GLU A 304 9.86 -17.33 -17.22
N LEU A 305 9.77 -16.05 -17.58
CA LEU A 305 10.30 -15.55 -18.85
C LEU A 305 11.83 -15.68 -18.93
N LEU A 306 12.52 -15.51 -17.80
CA LEU A 306 13.96 -15.70 -17.71
C LEU A 306 14.35 -17.18 -17.85
N SER A 307 13.65 -18.08 -17.17
CA SER A 307 13.91 -19.53 -17.24
C SER A 307 13.59 -20.14 -18.61
N GLN A 308 12.61 -19.58 -19.33
CA GLN A 308 12.27 -19.96 -20.71
C GLN A 308 13.23 -19.35 -21.76
N GLY A 309 14.13 -18.44 -21.36
CA GLY A 309 15.04 -17.75 -22.27
C GLY A 309 14.38 -16.68 -23.15
N GLU A 310 13.09 -16.36 -22.92
CA GLU A 310 12.35 -15.32 -23.64
C GLU A 310 12.80 -13.89 -23.25
N LEU A 311 13.28 -13.75 -22.01
CA LEU A 311 13.76 -12.48 -21.46
C LEU A 311 15.17 -12.65 -20.89
N SER A 312 16.08 -11.74 -21.24
CA SER A 312 17.42 -11.68 -20.65
C SER A 312 17.43 -10.84 -19.38
N GLN A 313 18.39 -11.11 -18.47
CA GLN A 313 18.60 -10.29 -17.27
C GLN A 313 18.80 -8.80 -17.59
N SER A 314 19.47 -8.48 -18.70
CA SER A 314 19.66 -7.09 -19.15
C SER A 314 18.35 -6.38 -19.48
N ARG A 315 17.36 -7.09 -20.03
CA ARG A 315 16.02 -6.54 -20.29
C ARG A 315 15.24 -6.32 -19.00
N ILE A 316 15.39 -7.20 -18.01
CA ILE A 316 14.82 -7.00 -16.66
C ILE A 316 15.38 -5.72 -16.04
N TYR A 317 16.70 -5.52 -16.09
CA TYR A 317 17.31 -4.29 -15.59
C TYR A 317 16.84 -3.05 -16.36
N LEU A 318 16.63 -3.14 -17.67
CA LEU A 318 16.04 -2.05 -18.46
C LEU A 318 14.62 -1.73 -17.99
N MET A 319 13.79 -2.73 -17.75
CA MET A 319 12.44 -2.55 -17.19
C MET A 319 12.49 -1.86 -15.82
N GLY A 320 13.40 -2.30 -14.94
CA GLY A 320 13.65 -1.64 -13.66
C GLY A 320 14.08 -0.19 -13.83
N GLY A 321 14.92 0.08 -14.82
CA GLY A 321 15.35 1.44 -15.19
C GLY A 321 14.21 2.32 -15.69
N VAL A 322 13.27 1.78 -16.47
CA VAL A 322 12.06 2.50 -16.90
C VAL A 322 11.18 2.89 -15.71
N THR A 323 10.97 1.97 -14.77
CA THR A 323 10.22 2.28 -13.54
C THR A 323 10.97 3.32 -12.70
N ALA A 324 12.28 3.19 -12.50
CA ALA A 324 13.08 4.19 -11.79
C ALA A 324 13.02 5.57 -12.47
N PHE A 325 13.10 5.62 -13.79
CA PHE A 325 12.92 6.85 -14.56
C PHE A 325 11.53 7.46 -14.34
N SER A 326 10.47 6.64 -14.27
CA SER A 326 9.12 7.14 -14.02
C SER A 326 8.96 7.82 -12.65
N TYR A 327 9.67 7.33 -11.62
CA TYR A 327 9.75 8.00 -10.32
C TYR A 327 10.44 9.36 -10.43
N LEU A 328 11.63 9.41 -11.06
CA LEU A 328 12.38 10.66 -11.25
C LEU A 328 11.59 11.69 -12.06
N PHE A 329 10.97 11.25 -13.16
CA PHE A 329 10.10 12.07 -13.99
C PHE A 329 8.92 12.64 -13.19
N SER A 330 8.30 11.83 -12.33
CA SER A 330 7.15 12.25 -11.52
C SER A 330 7.53 13.25 -10.43
N ILE A 331 8.68 13.07 -9.78
CA ILE A 331 9.21 14.05 -8.81
C ILE A 331 9.56 15.36 -9.52
N TRP A 332 10.26 15.29 -10.66
CA TRP A 332 10.55 16.46 -11.48
C TRP A 332 9.28 17.19 -11.90
N LEU A 333 8.27 16.44 -12.35
CA LEU A 333 6.98 16.97 -12.76
C LEU A 333 6.29 17.68 -11.60
N TYR A 334 6.23 17.04 -10.44
CA TYR A 334 5.60 17.57 -9.23
C TYR A 334 6.23 18.90 -8.77
N LEU A 335 7.57 18.99 -8.81
CA LEU A 335 8.29 20.21 -8.46
C LEU A 335 8.13 21.29 -9.52
N LYS A 336 8.32 20.95 -10.80
CA LYS A 336 8.25 21.89 -11.92
C LYS A 336 6.85 22.48 -12.12
N ARG A 337 5.83 21.67 -11.87
CA ARG A 337 4.41 22.06 -11.86
C ARG A 337 3.92 22.46 -10.49
N GLY A 338 4.82 22.81 -9.55
CA GLY A 338 4.49 23.32 -8.22
C GLY A 338 3.31 22.65 -7.52
N TYR A 339 3.05 21.37 -7.79
CA TYR A 339 1.86 20.68 -7.32
C TYR A 339 1.90 20.57 -5.80
N TYR A 340 3.08 20.67 -5.19
CA TYR A 340 3.27 20.76 -3.74
C TYR A 340 2.52 21.90 -3.05
N ARG A 341 2.11 22.94 -3.80
CA ARG A 341 1.27 24.04 -3.29
C ARG A 341 -0.20 23.63 -3.20
N GLU A 342 -0.62 22.78 -4.13
CA GLU A 342 -2.02 22.36 -4.30
C GLU A 342 -2.29 21.02 -3.62
N THR A 343 -1.40 20.03 -3.68
CA THR A 343 -1.65 18.66 -3.23
C THR A 343 -0.38 17.99 -2.72
N LEU A 344 -0.50 17.21 -1.65
CA LEU A 344 0.56 16.31 -1.16
C LEU A 344 0.30 14.85 -1.53
N PHE A 345 -0.94 14.48 -1.82
CA PHE A 345 -1.37 13.07 -1.88
C PHE A 345 -0.55 12.20 -2.86
N PRO A 346 -0.33 12.58 -4.13
CA PRO A 346 0.48 11.76 -5.04
C PRO A 346 1.96 11.69 -4.64
N ALA A 347 2.50 12.75 -4.03
CA ALA A 347 3.89 12.79 -3.58
C ALA A 347 4.13 11.91 -2.35
N LEU A 348 3.17 11.85 -1.42
CA LEU A 348 3.21 10.94 -0.27
C LEU A 348 3.21 9.47 -0.72
N LEU A 349 2.37 9.15 -1.71
CA LEU A 349 2.34 7.82 -2.34
C LEU A 349 3.70 7.46 -2.99
N ILE A 350 4.29 8.40 -3.75
CA ILE A 350 5.62 8.24 -4.36
C ILE A 350 6.72 8.02 -3.30
N LEU A 351 6.74 8.86 -2.27
CA LEU A 351 7.74 8.79 -1.21
C LEU A 351 7.61 7.48 -0.42
N HIS A 352 6.38 7.06 -0.14
CA HIS A 352 6.10 5.78 0.49
C HIS A 352 6.62 4.62 -0.37
N GLY A 353 6.31 4.58 -1.67
CA GLY A 353 6.78 3.52 -2.58
C GLY A 353 8.30 3.45 -2.69
N LEU A 354 8.98 4.60 -2.82
CA LEU A 354 10.45 4.67 -2.82
C LEU A 354 11.04 4.19 -1.48
N GLY A 355 10.44 4.63 -0.36
CA GLY A 355 10.83 4.17 0.97
C GLY A 355 10.63 2.68 1.16
N SER A 356 9.60 2.09 0.55
CA SER A 356 9.37 0.64 0.55
C SER A 356 10.46 -0.11 -0.21
N HIS A 357 10.91 0.36 -1.39
CA HIS A 357 12.06 -0.24 -2.07
C HIS A 357 13.32 -0.20 -1.21
N ALA A 358 13.58 0.93 -0.54
CA ALA A 358 14.74 1.08 0.34
C ALA A 358 14.66 0.15 1.57
N ILE A 359 13.51 0.06 2.25
CA ILE A 359 13.38 -0.78 3.44
C ILE A 359 13.49 -2.27 3.12
N VAL A 360 13.00 -2.71 1.95
CA VAL A 360 13.14 -4.10 1.52
C VAL A 360 14.60 -4.43 1.26
N LEU A 361 15.35 -3.55 0.59
CA LEU A 361 16.80 -3.72 0.44
C LEU A 361 17.49 -3.81 1.81
N LEU A 362 17.19 -2.88 2.72
CA LEU A 362 17.80 -2.83 4.06
C LEU A 362 17.43 -4.00 4.97
N SER A 363 16.30 -4.67 4.73
CA SER A 363 15.85 -5.83 5.53
C SER A 363 16.17 -7.17 4.89
N ARG A 364 16.41 -7.23 3.57
CA ARG A 364 16.59 -8.47 2.81
C ARG A 364 17.98 -8.66 2.21
N PHE A 365 18.89 -7.71 2.38
CA PHE A 365 20.29 -7.87 1.94
C PHE A 365 20.97 -9.13 2.55
N ILE A 366 20.52 -9.55 3.74
CA ILE A 366 21.01 -10.73 4.45
C ILE A 366 20.84 -12.03 3.67
N PHE A 367 19.90 -12.09 2.71
CA PHE A 367 19.67 -13.25 1.85
C PHE A 367 20.56 -13.29 0.62
N GLN A 368 21.28 -12.20 0.32
CA GLN A 368 22.28 -12.17 -0.75
C GLN A 368 21.74 -12.43 -2.16
N ASN A 369 20.43 -12.54 -2.33
CA ASN A 369 19.78 -12.84 -3.59
C ASN A 369 19.07 -11.57 -4.11
N PRO A 370 19.49 -11.00 -5.27
CA PRO A 370 18.83 -9.84 -5.86
C PRO A 370 17.38 -10.14 -6.28
N ASP A 371 17.03 -11.39 -6.52
CA ASP A 371 15.70 -11.82 -6.94
C ASP A 371 14.72 -11.80 -5.75
N TYR A 372 15.21 -11.73 -4.52
CA TYR A 372 14.33 -11.52 -3.36
C TYR A 372 13.53 -10.22 -3.50
N ALA A 373 14.07 -9.22 -4.21
CA ALA A 373 13.44 -7.91 -4.37
C ALA A 373 12.11 -7.96 -5.16
N TRP A 374 11.92 -8.93 -6.06
CA TRP A 374 10.75 -8.99 -6.95
C TRP A 374 9.63 -9.93 -6.47
N GLN A 375 9.74 -10.47 -5.24
CA GLN A 375 8.71 -11.36 -4.69
C GLN A 375 7.34 -10.69 -4.61
N SER A 376 6.29 -11.47 -4.87
CA SER A 376 4.91 -10.98 -4.93
C SER A 376 4.44 -10.36 -3.62
N ARG A 377 4.90 -10.86 -2.46
CA ARG A 377 4.62 -10.28 -1.14
C ARG A 377 4.99 -8.79 -1.00
N TYR A 378 5.91 -8.28 -1.81
CA TYR A 378 6.32 -6.86 -1.77
C TYR A 378 5.56 -5.98 -2.77
N ALA A 379 4.77 -6.56 -3.68
CA ALA A 379 4.08 -5.81 -4.72
C ALA A 379 3.16 -4.73 -4.13
N LEU A 380 2.40 -5.04 -3.07
CA LEU A 380 1.48 -4.08 -2.44
C LEU A 380 2.20 -2.82 -1.94
N GLN A 381 3.37 -2.97 -1.32
CA GLN A 381 4.08 -1.81 -0.76
C GLN A 381 4.76 -0.96 -1.83
N TYR A 382 5.35 -1.58 -2.84
CA TYR A 382 5.95 -0.87 -3.98
C TYR A 382 4.89 -0.17 -4.85
N GLU A 383 3.69 -0.75 -4.95
CA GLU A 383 2.58 -0.23 -5.76
C GLU A 383 2.14 1.17 -5.37
N SER A 384 2.26 1.53 -4.08
CA SER A 384 1.94 2.88 -3.61
C SER A 384 2.61 3.96 -4.46
N GLY A 385 3.88 3.81 -4.80
CA GLY A 385 4.57 4.80 -5.62
C GLY A 385 4.14 4.83 -7.08
N ILE A 386 3.77 3.68 -7.65
CA ILE A 386 3.20 3.61 -9.01
C ILE A 386 1.85 4.33 -9.07
N LEU A 387 1.00 4.16 -8.06
CA LEU A 387 -0.26 4.89 -7.96
C LEU A 387 -0.03 6.41 -7.92
N GLY A 388 0.96 6.88 -7.16
CA GLY A 388 1.33 8.30 -7.14
C GLY A 388 1.85 8.82 -8.48
N ILE A 389 2.68 8.05 -9.19
CA ILE A 389 3.15 8.35 -10.56
C ILE A 389 1.97 8.52 -11.52
N LEU A 390 1.02 7.58 -11.49
CA LEU A 390 -0.17 7.61 -12.36
C LEU A 390 -1.03 8.84 -12.09
N LEU A 391 -1.28 9.15 -10.82
CA LEU A 391 -2.05 10.33 -10.43
C LEU A 391 -1.41 11.63 -10.95
N LEU A 392 -0.09 11.78 -10.87
CA LEU A 392 0.60 12.94 -11.42
C LEU A 392 0.54 13.00 -12.95
N CYS A 393 0.63 11.85 -13.62
CA CYS A 393 0.43 11.79 -15.07
C CYS A 393 -0.99 12.25 -15.45
N PHE A 394 -2.01 11.79 -14.74
CA PHE A 394 -3.39 12.19 -15.02
C PHE A 394 -3.68 13.66 -14.68
N LEU A 395 -3.06 14.21 -13.62
CA LEU A 395 -3.10 15.65 -13.33
C LEU A 395 -2.48 16.47 -14.46
N LEU A 396 -1.35 16.04 -15.01
CA LEU A 396 -0.74 16.72 -16.16
C LEU A 396 -1.64 16.69 -17.40
N LEU A 397 -2.32 15.57 -17.66
CA LEU A 397 -3.23 15.42 -18.79
C LEU A 397 -4.51 16.24 -18.61
N ARG A 398 -5.00 16.40 -17.38
CA ARG A 398 -6.07 17.32 -17.02
C ARG A 398 -5.65 18.76 -17.35
N ASP A 399 -4.50 19.19 -16.85
CA ASP A 399 -4.02 20.57 -17.03
C ASP A 399 -3.74 20.89 -18.51
N ALA A 400 -3.23 19.91 -19.28
CA ALA A 400 -3.00 20.05 -20.71
C ALA A 400 -4.27 20.35 -21.52
N ARG A 401 -5.45 19.93 -21.06
CA ARG A 401 -6.74 20.19 -21.72
C ARG A 401 -7.23 21.60 -21.45
N ALA A 402 -7.10 22.06 -20.21
CA ALA A 402 -7.53 23.40 -19.82
C ALA A 402 -6.82 24.52 -20.62
N VAL A 403 -5.70 24.20 -21.28
CA VAL A 403 -4.88 25.13 -22.08
C VAL A 403 -5.15 25.02 -23.60
N ALA A 404 -5.91 24.02 -24.08
CA ALA A 404 -6.19 23.89 -25.51
C ALA A 404 -7.20 24.96 -25.97
N PRO A 405 -6.88 25.80 -26.97
CA PRO A 405 -7.82 26.79 -27.48
C PRO A 405 -8.84 26.12 -28.42
N GLY A 406 -10.14 26.25 -28.13
CA GLY A 406 -11.20 26.00 -29.12
C GLY A 406 -12.27 24.96 -28.84
N GLU A 407 -12.53 24.54 -27.59
CA GLU A 407 -13.81 23.89 -27.27
C GLU A 407 -14.68 24.91 -26.53
N GLU A 408 -15.67 25.49 -27.21
CA GLU A 408 -16.78 26.22 -26.60
C GLU A 408 -17.48 25.26 -25.62
N GLU A 409 -17.23 25.43 -24.32
CA GLU A 409 -18.04 24.77 -23.29
C GLU A 409 -19.39 25.50 -23.20
N ASP A 410 -20.48 24.77 -23.41
CA ASP A 410 -21.86 25.23 -23.32
C ASP A 410 -22.10 26.18 -22.15
N GLU A 411 -22.58 27.38 -22.48
CA GLU A 411 -22.73 28.59 -21.66
C GLU A 411 -23.88 28.50 -20.62
N SER A 412 -24.04 27.35 -19.95
CA SER A 412 -25.05 27.13 -18.90
C SER A 412 -24.46 26.99 -17.48
N ASP A 413 -23.15 27.18 -17.31
CA ASP A 413 -22.41 26.95 -16.06
C ASP A 413 -22.11 28.25 -15.28
N THR A 414 -23.14 28.96 -14.80
CA THR A 414 -23.00 30.25 -14.06
C THR A 414 -22.65 30.12 -12.57
N GLY A 415 -22.35 28.91 -12.06
CA GLY A 415 -22.13 28.66 -10.63
C GLY A 415 -20.71 28.85 -10.10
N GLY A 416 -19.71 29.10 -10.96
CA GLY A 416 -18.29 29.11 -10.57
C GLY A 416 -17.45 30.23 -11.19
N ILE A 417 -18.09 31.18 -11.89
CA ILE A 417 -17.40 32.19 -12.70
C ILE A 417 -16.48 33.09 -11.84
N PHE A 418 -16.85 33.39 -10.59
CA PHE A 418 -16.08 34.31 -9.76
C PHE A 418 -14.84 33.67 -9.10
N LEU A 419 -14.91 32.39 -8.70
CA LEU A 419 -13.77 31.63 -8.16
C LEU A 419 -12.82 31.17 -9.28
N ARG A 420 -13.36 30.76 -10.44
CA ARG A 420 -12.54 30.40 -11.61
C ARG A 420 -11.79 31.58 -12.20
N LYS A 421 -12.33 32.80 -12.11
CA LYS A 421 -11.65 33.99 -12.64
C LYS A 421 -10.47 34.40 -11.74
N ALA A 422 -10.63 34.35 -10.42
CA ALA A 422 -9.54 34.60 -9.47
C ALA A 422 -8.43 33.53 -9.54
N GLU A 423 -8.77 32.24 -9.66
CA GLU A 423 -7.77 31.16 -9.87
C GLU A 423 -7.10 31.23 -11.25
N ARG A 424 -7.79 31.75 -12.27
CA ARG A 424 -7.23 31.95 -13.61
C ARG A 424 -6.30 33.16 -13.64
N GLU A 425 -6.67 34.24 -12.95
CA GLU A 425 -5.83 35.44 -12.78
C GLU A 425 -4.57 35.12 -11.94
N GLU A 426 -4.65 34.31 -10.87
CA GLU A 426 -3.47 33.82 -10.14
C GLU A 426 -2.58 32.88 -10.98
N ARG A 427 -3.19 32.03 -11.84
CA ARG A 427 -2.45 31.16 -12.78
C ARG A 427 -1.80 31.94 -13.92
N GLU A 428 -2.37 33.07 -14.32
CA GLU A 428 -1.81 34.00 -15.30
C GLU A 428 -0.66 34.83 -14.70
N CYS A 429 -0.73 35.20 -13.41
CA CYS A 429 0.36 35.88 -12.69
C CYS A 429 1.56 34.96 -12.39
N GLY A 430 1.35 33.64 -12.31
CA GLY A 430 2.38 32.62 -12.12
C GLY A 430 2.64 31.79 -13.39
N GLY A 431 3.11 32.43 -14.47
CA GLY A 431 3.23 31.83 -15.81
C GLY A 431 3.83 30.41 -15.85
N TRP A 432 2.99 29.39 -15.86
CA TRP A 432 3.39 28.02 -16.16
C TRP A 432 3.03 27.66 -17.59
N ALA A 433 4.05 27.65 -18.45
CA ALA A 433 3.92 27.26 -19.84
C ALA A 433 3.19 25.91 -20.00
N ALA A 434 2.42 25.79 -21.08
CA ALA A 434 1.74 24.55 -21.47
C ALA A 434 2.71 23.36 -21.43
N PRO A 435 2.27 22.16 -21.01
CA PRO A 435 3.16 21.01 -20.96
C PRO A 435 3.72 20.69 -22.34
N GLY A 436 5.06 20.64 -22.40
CA GLY A 436 5.79 20.26 -23.59
C GLY A 436 5.28 18.95 -24.14
N ARG A 437 5.26 18.81 -25.48
CA ARG A 437 4.71 17.63 -26.17
C ARG A 437 5.27 16.31 -25.62
N ALA A 438 6.58 16.26 -25.35
CA ALA A 438 7.24 15.09 -24.77
C ALA A 438 6.69 14.69 -23.39
N ALA A 439 6.46 15.65 -22.49
CA ALA A 439 5.91 15.38 -21.16
C ALA A 439 4.46 14.84 -21.24
N ARG A 440 3.66 15.35 -22.19
CA ARG A 440 2.30 14.84 -22.45
C ARG A 440 2.33 13.42 -23.01
N CYS A 441 3.23 13.13 -23.94
CA CYS A 441 3.40 11.77 -24.46
C CYS A 441 3.81 10.81 -23.35
N LEU A 442 4.76 11.19 -22.49
CA LEU A 442 5.16 10.38 -21.33
C LEU A 442 4.00 10.15 -20.35
N ALA A 443 3.19 11.18 -20.07
CA ALA A 443 2.04 11.04 -19.19
C ALA A 443 0.91 10.15 -19.76
N LEU A 444 0.91 9.87 -21.07
CA LEU A 444 0.04 8.85 -21.67
C LEU A 444 0.70 7.47 -21.70
N LEU A 445 1.99 7.42 -22.06
CA LEU A 445 2.74 6.17 -22.22
C LEU A 445 2.98 5.47 -20.88
N LEU A 446 3.33 6.19 -19.81
CA LEU A 446 3.63 5.57 -18.53
C LEU A 446 2.42 4.81 -17.96
N PRO A 447 1.20 5.40 -17.85
CA PRO A 447 0.03 4.64 -17.46
C PRO A 447 -0.25 3.42 -18.33
N LEU A 448 -0.10 3.56 -19.65
CA LEU A 448 -0.32 2.46 -20.58
C LEU A 448 0.67 1.32 -20.35
N THR A 449 1.95 1.62 -20.13
CA THR A 449 2.99 0.62 -19.87
C THR A 449 2.70 -0.18 -18.59
N PHE A 450 2.39 0.50 -17.49
CA PHE A 450 2.06 -0.19 -16.23
C PHE A 450 0.76 -0.99 -16.34
N PHE A 451 -0.25 -0.45 -17.04
CA PHE A 451 -1.50 -1.15 -17.30
C PHE A 451 -1.27 -2.44 -18.09
N LEU A 452 -0.58 -2.38 -19.23
CA LEU A 452 -0.32 -3.55 -20.08
C LEU A 452 0.52 -4.61 -19.36
N GLY A 453 1.54 -4.21 -18.61
CA GLY A 453 2.35 -5.14 -17.81
C GLY A 453 1.54 -5.85 -16.71
N ASN A 454 0.66 -5.12 -16.02
CA ASN A 454 -0.24 -5.72 -15.04
C ASN A 454 -1.34 -6.58 -15.70
N CYS A 455 -1.81 -6.24 -16.91
CA CYS A 455 -2.71 -7.10 -17.68
C CYS A 455 -2.04 -8.43 -18.01
N TYR A 456 -0.80 -8.39 -18.49
CA TYR A 456 -0.01 -9.57 -18.78
C TYR A 456 0.16 -10.47 -17.54
N THR A 457 0.57 -9.86 -16.42
CA THR A 457 0.69 -10.55 -15.13
C THR A 457 -0.63 -11.19 -14.71
N THR A 458 -1.73 -10.44 -14.75
CA THR A 458 -3.06 -10.90 -14.34
C THR A 458 -3.55 -12.05 -15.20
N VAL A 459 -3.34 -12.01 -16.52
CA VAL A 459 -3.72 -13.10 -17.43
C VAL A 459 -2.92 -14.38 -17.15
N ARG A 460 -1.60 -14.27 -16.94
CA ARG A 460 -0.78 -15.44 -16.57
C ARG A 460 -1.23 -16.02 -15.23
N GLU A 461 -1.52 -15.16 -14.27
CA GLU A 461 -1.95 -15.59 -12.95
C GLU A 461 -3.32 -16.27 -12.96
N ILE A 462 -4.27 -15.78 -13.76
CA ILE A 462 -5.57 -16.46 -13.96
C ILE A 462 -5.38 -17.85 -14.59
N ARG A 463 -4.43 -18.03 -15.51
CA ARG A 463 -4.12 -19.36 -16.09
C ARG A 463 -3.55 -20.33 -15.07
N LYS A 464 -2.99 -19.84 -13.96
CA LYS A 464 -2.43 -20.68 -12.89
C LYS A 464 -3.46 -21.17 -11.89
N ILE A 465 -4.68 -20.63 -11.90
CA ILE A 465 -5.75 -20.99 -10.97
C ILE A 465 -5.89 -22.51 -10.77
N PRO A 466 -5.93 -23.36 -11.83
CA PRO A 466 -6.06 -24.81 -11.64
C PRO A 466 -4.88 -25.44 -10.88
N TYR A 467 -3.65 -25.00 -11.18
CA TYR A 467 -2.45 -25.51 -10.51
C TYR A 467 -2.37 -25.05 -9.06
N ARG A 468 -2.77 -23.80 -8.78
CA ARG A 468 -2.89 -23.30 -7.40
C ARG A 468 -3.89 -24.12 -6.61
N ARG A 469 -5.06 -24.37 -7.19
CA ARG A 469 -6.10 -25.19 -6.59
C ARG A 469 -5.60 -26.61 -6.29
N GLN A 470 -4.91 -27.23 -7.25
CA GLN A 470 -4.33 -28.56 -7.08
C GLN A 470 -3.29 -28.62 -5.94
N SER A 471 -2.46 -27.58 -5.78
CA SER A 471 -1.53 -27.48 -4.64
C SER A 471 -2.27 -27.50 -3.30
N TYR A 472 -3.34 -26.72 -3.17
CA TYR A 472 -4.17 -26.71 -1.96
C TYR A 472 -4.93 -28.03 -1.72
N GLU A 473 -5.37 -28.71 -2.78
CA GLU A 473 -5.97 -30.05 -2.67
C GLU A 473 -4.94 -31.07 -2.18
N ARG A 474 -3.69 -30.99 -2.65
CA ARG A 474 -2.58 -31.81 -2.14
C ARG A 474 -2.34 -31.53 -0.65
N MET A 475 -2.20 -30.27 -0.24
CA MET A 475 -2.06 -29.90 1.17
C MET A 475 -3.19 -30.47 2.03
N THR A 476 -4.43 -30.38 1.54
CA THR A 476 -5.62 -30.89 2.23
C THR A 476 -5.55 -32.41 2.43
N ARG A 477 -5.19 -33.18 1.39
CA ARG A 477 -5.04 -34.64 1.50
C ARG A 477 -3.91 -35.01 2.45
N THR A 478 -2.74 -34.38 2.29
CA THR A 478 -1.57 -34.62 3.16
C THR A 478 -1.88 -34.32 4.63
N ALA A 479 -2.73 -33.33 4.93
CA ALA A 479 -3.12 -33.05 6.31
C ALA A 479 -3.83 -34.24 7.00
N TRP A 480 -4.52 -35.12 6.26
CA TRP A 480 -5.16 -36.29 6.85
C TRP A 480 -4.22 -37.47 7.05
N GLU A 481 -3.08 -37.49 6.35
CA GLU A 481 -2.15 -38.61 6.26
C GLU A 481 -0.70 -38.17 6.53
N LEU A 482 -0.49 -37.27 7.51
CA LEU A 482 0.84 -36.68 7.76
C LEU A 482 1.95 -37.71 7.98
N GLU A 483 1.62 -38.80 8.66
CA GLU A 483 2.55 -39.89 9.02
C GLU A 483 3.11 -40.64 7.79
N SER A 484 2.49 -40.50 6.61
CA SER A 484 2.95 -41.16 5.38
C SER A 484 3.98 -40.36 4.58
N PHE A 485 4.34 -39.15 5.03
CA PHE A 485 5.24 -38.24 4.31
C PHE A 485 6.53 -38.01 5.09
N SER A 486 7.63 -37.80 4.37
CA SER A 486 8.91 -37.42 5.01
C SER A 486 8.89 -35.97 5.51
N ASP A 487 9.82 -35.65 6.41
CA ASP A 487 10.03 -34.29 6.91
C ASP A 487 10.30 -33.28 5.78
N GLU A 488 11.06 -33.66 4.75
CA GLU A 488 11.33 -32.82 3.58
C GLU A 488 10.07 -32.60 2.74
N GLU A 489 9.29 -33.66 2.53
CA GLU A 489 8.03 -33.58 1.78
C GLU A 489 7.02 -32.67 2.48
N LEU A 490 6.87 -32.79 3.80
CA LEU A 490 5.99 -31.94 4.59
C LEU A 490 6.40 -30.47 4.50
N GLN A 491 7.70 -30.17 4.60
CA GLN A 491 8.21 -28.80 4.50
C GLN A 491 7.97 -28.20 3.11
N GLN A 492 8.08 -28.99 2.05
CA GLN A 492 7.76 -28.55 0.69
C GLN A 492 6.26 -28.36 0.49
N ILE A 493 5.43 -29.32 0.91
CA ILE A 493 3.97 -29.28 0.70
C ILE A 493 3.34 -28.13 1.46
N PHE A 494 3.73 -27.89 2.72
CA PHE A 494 3.17 -26.81 3.54
C PHE A 494 3.98 -25.52 3.48
N GLU A 495 5.01 -25.43 2.62
CA GLU A 495 5.82 -24.21 2.43
C GLU A 495 6.39 -23.64 3.75
N TYR A 496 6.80 -24.53 4.67
CA TYR A 496 7.29 -24.17 6.01
C TYR A 496 8.62 -24.88 6.30
N HIS A 497 9.75 -24.18 6.10
CA HIS A 497 11.10 -24.75 6.12
C HIS A 497 11.79 -24.69 7.50
N HIS A 498 11.06 -25.02 8.58
CA HIS A 498 11.60 -25.04 9.95
C HIS A 498 11.38 -26.39 10.66
N GLY A 499 11.31 -27.49 9.89
CA GLY A 499 11.22 -28.87 10.37
C GLY A 499 9.82 -29.48 10.36
N GLY A 500 9.71 -30.75 9.96
CA GLY A 500 8.44 -31.49 9.82
C GLY A 500 7.71 -31.67 11.15
N GLY A 501 8.43 -31.94 12.24
CA GLY A 501 7.81 -32.06 13.57
C GLY A 501 7.06 -30.80 14.07
N ARG A 502 7.40 -29.60 13.59
CA ARG A 502 6.61 -28.38 13.88
C ARG A 502 5.30 -28.37 13.09
N ILE A 503 5.30 -28.89 11.86
CA ILE A 503 4.12 -29.04 11.01
C ILE A 503 3.17 -30.07 11.64
N GLU A 504 3.68 -31.25 11.99
CA GLU A 504 2.90 -32.31 12.65
C GLU A 504 2.25 -31.81 13.93
N ARG A 505 3.01 -31.11 14.79
CA ARG A 505 2.48 -30.52 16.02
C ARG A 505 1.34 -29.54 15.73
N ALA A 506 1.47 -28.69 14.72
CA ALA A 506 0.43 -27.73 14.37
C ALA A 506 -0.86 -28.44 13.94
N PHE A 507 -0.76 -29.44 13.07
CA PHE A 507 -1.94 -30.20 12.63
C PHE A 507 -2.55 -31.05 13.75
N ARG A 508 -1.75 -31.56 14.69
CA ARG A 508 -2.27 -32.21 15.90
C ARG A 508 -3.13 -31.24 16.72
N ILE A 509 -2.65 -30.02 16.96
CA ILE A 509 -3.41 -28.96 17.67
C ILE A 509 -4.73 -28.67 16.93
N LEU A 510 -4.71 -28.55 15.60
CA LEU A 510 -5.92 -28.34 14.81
C LEU A 510 -6.90 -29.51 14.91
N ARG A 511 -6.40 -30.75 14.90
CA ARG A 511 -7.21 -31.97 14.99
C ARG A 511 -7.87 -32.11 16.35
N GLU A 512 -7.11 -31.93 17.42
CA GLU A 512 -7.61 -31.94 18.80
C GLU A 512 -8.66 -30.84 19.03
N GLY A 513 -8.42 -29.63 18.48
CA GLY A 513 -9.34 -28.51 18.54
C GLY A 513 -10.53 -28.60 17.56
N LYS A 514 -10.53 -29.57 16.63
CA LYS A 514 -11.51 -29.69 15.52
C LYS A 514 -11.65 -28.39 14.72
N LEU A 515 -10.52 -27.79 14.38
CA LEU A 515 -10.41 -26.53 13.66
C LEU A 515 -9.97 -26.75 12.21
N ASN A 516 -10.23 -25.74 11.37
CA ASN A 516 -9.83 -25.67 9.96
C ASN A 516 -10.25 -26.95 9.18
N VAL A 517 -9.32 -27.64 8.54
CA VAL A 517 -9.57 -28.87 7.76
C VAL A 517 -10.27 -29.98 8.55
N TYR A 518 -10.13 -30.01 9.88
CA TYR A 518 -10.76 -31.01 10.74
C TYR A 518 -12.12 -30.58 11.32
N ARG A 519 -12.67 -29.44 10.87
CA ARG A 519 -13.96 -28.93 11.35
C ARG A 519 -15.11 -29.92 11.19
N ALA A 520 -15.11 -30.75 10.14
CA ALA A 520 -16.12 -31.79 9.93
C ALA A 520 -16.20 -32.81 11.08
N LEU A 521 -15.11 -33.01 11.85
CA LEU A 521 -15.12 -33.87 13.04
C LEU A 521 -15.97 -33.30 14.18
N ARG A 522 -16.24 -31.99 14.16
CA ARG A 522 -17.14 -31.32 15.10
C ARG A 522 -18.60 -31.51 14.69
N GLU A 523 -18.90 -31.32 13.41
CA GLU A 523 -20.25 -31.42 12.84
C GLU A 523 -20.80 -32.85 12.96
N GLY A 524 -19.97 -33.87 12.71
CA GLY A 524 -20.37 -35.28 12.86
C GLY A 524 -20.57 -35.76 14.31
N GLN A 525 -20.23 -34.95 15.31
CA GLN A 525 -20.56 -35.22 16.72
C GLN A 525 -21.83 -34.47 17.17
N GLU A 526 -22.08 -33.28 16.63
CA GLU A 526 -23.32 -32.52 16.87
C GLU A 526 -24.53 -33.21 16.19
N GLU A 527 -24.34 -33.97 15.11
CA GLU A 527 -25.39 -34.83 14.52
C GLU A 527 -25.67 -36.12 15.32
N ARG A 528 -24.79 -36.51 16.25
CA ARG A 528 -24.91 -37.73 17.07
C ARG A 528 -25.33 -37.47 18.52
N ALA A 529 -25.42 -36.20 18.93
CA ALA A 529 -25.89 -35.74 20.23
C ALA A 529 -27.29 -35.16 20.08
#